data_AF-A0A7J7R5X7-F1
#
_entry.id   AF-A0A7J7R5X7-F1
#
_cell.length_a   1.000
_cell.length_b   1.000
_cell.length_c   1.000
_cell.angle_alpha   90.00
_cell.angle_beta   90.00
_cell.angle_gamma   90.00
#
_symmetry.space_group_name_H-M   'P 1'
#
loop_
_entity.id
_entity.type
_entity.pdbx_description
1 polymer ?
#
loop_
_entity_poly.entity_id
_entity_poly.type
_entity_poly.pdbx_seq_one_letter_code
_entity_poly.pdbx_strand_id
1 'polypeptide(L)'
;MELVQDTSRPPLEYVKGVPLIKYFAEALGPLQNLQPRTDDLLISTYPKSGTTWVVYVARNAKDVAVSAYHFYRMLKVHPDPGTWDSFLDKFMAGEVSYGFWHKHVQEWWELSCTHPVLYLFYEDMLENPKREIRKIVEFVGRPLPEETLDSIVRHTSFRKMKTNPMTNYSNLPETFLDYSTSSFMRKGPRPPSFPPHRPRHRGRLEKHLHCGPERAL
;
A
#
# COMPACT_ATOMS: atom_id res chain seq x y z
N MET A 1 14.93 -28.09 7.73
CA MET A 1 13.60 -27.70 7.22
C MET A 1 13.82 -27.27 5.78
N GLU A 2 13.62 -28.20 4.85
CA GLU A 2 13.82 -27.94 3.43
C GLU A 2 12.76 -26.95 2.95
N LEU A 3 13.21 -25.81 2.43
CA LEU A 3 12.37 -24.87 1.71
C LEU A 3 11.97 -25.54 0.40
N VAL A 4 10.78 -26.14 0.37
CA VAL A 4 10.15 -26.58 -0.87
C VAL A 4 10.17 -25.39 -1.83
N GLN A 5 10.87 -25.55 -2.96
CA GLN A 5 10.92 -24.63 -4.08
C GLN A 5 9.57 -24.63 -4.80
N ASP A 6 8.53 -24.15 -4.14
CA ASP A 6 7.26 -23.99 -4.81
C ASP A 6 7.28 -22.67 -5.60
N THR A 7 7.43 -22.80 -6.91
CA THR A 7 7.23 -21.69 -7.86
C THR A 7 5.74 -21.39 -8.08
N SER A 8 4.83 -22.11 -7.40
CA SER A 8 3.40 -21.90 -7.52
C SER A 8 2.96 -20.59 -6.89
N ARG A 9 2.00 -19.95 -7.56
CA ARG A 9 1.25 -18.79 -7.07
C ARG A 9 0.02 -19.34 -6.35
N PRO A 10 0.04 -19.49 -5.01
CA PRO A 10 -1.08 -20.10 -4.30
C PRO A 10 -2.35 -19.24 -4.41
N PRO A 11 -3.55 -19.85 -4.35
CA PRO A 11 -4.79 -19.09 -4.24
C PRO A 11 -4.84 -18.30 -2.92
N LEU A 12 -5.71 -17.29 -2.86
CA LEU A 12 -5.98 -16.56 -1.61
C LEU A 12 -6.81 -17.43 -0.67
N GLU A 13 -6.57 -17.27 0.63
CA GLU A 13 -7.35 -17.88 1.69
C GLU A 13 -8.26 -16.84 2.36
N TYR A 14 -9.51 -17.21 2.60
CA TYR A 14 -10.48 -16.30 3.23
C TYR A 14 -10.49 -16.49 4.73
N VAL A 15 -10.16 -15.43 5.47
CA VAL A 15 -10.27 -15.39 6.93
C VAL A 15 -11.25 -14.30 7.32
N LYS A 16 -12.35 -14.68 7.99
CA LYS A 16 -13.44 -13.77 8.37
C LYS A 16 -13.96 -12.90 7.21
N GLY A 17 -14.01 -13.48 6.00
CA GLY A 17 -14.46 -12.80 4.78
C GLY A 17 -13.42 -11.91 4.10
N VAL A 18 -12.17 -11.84 4.60
CA VAL A 18 -11.08 -11.10 3.97
C VAL A 18 -10.17 -12.08 3.23
N PRO A 19 -9.94 -11.90 1.91
CA PRO A 19 -8.99 -12.71 1.16
C PRO A 19 -7.54 -12.30 1.50
N LEU A 20 -6.73 -13.26 1.92
CA LEU A 20 -5.35 -13.07 2.35
C LEU A 20 -4.42 -14.01 1.58
N ILE A 21 -3.14 -13.62 1.48
CA ILE A 21 -2.09 -14.54 1.02
C ILE A 21 -2.00 -15.68 2.03
N LYS A 22 -1.96 -16.93 1.56
CA LYS A 22 -1.90 -18.16 2.38
C LYS A 22 -1.01 -18.01 3.62
N TYR A 23 0.25 -17.64 3.43
CA TYR A 23 1.22 -17.50 4.53
C TYR A 23 0.82 -16.45 5.57
N PHE A 24 0.10 -15.40 5.16
CA PHE A 24 -0.40 -14.37 6.07
C PHE A 24 -1.67 -14.81 6.80
N ALA A 25 -2.53 -15.60 6.17
CA ALA A 25 -3.66 -16.23 6.84
C ALA A 25 -3.17 -17.18 7.96
N GLU A 26 -2.16 -17.99 7.67
CA GLU A 26 -1.51 -18.87 8.64
C GLU A 26 -0.86 -18.09 9.81
N ALA A 27 -0.25 -16.94 9.51
CA ALA A 27 0.38 -16.07 10.52
C ALA A 27 -0.61 -15.41 11.50
N LEU A 28 -1.92 -15.39 11.20
CA LEU A 28 -2.92 -14.80 12.10
C LEU A 28 -3.07 -15.57 13.42
N GLY A 29 -2.85 -16.88 13.42
CA GLY A 29 -2.93 -17.69 14.65
C GLY A 29 -1.93 -17.21 15.71
N PRO A 30 -0.62 -17.21 15.41
CA PRO A 30 0.40 -16.66 16.30
C PRO A 30 0.17 -15.19 16.71
N LEU A 31 -0.34 -14.36 15.78
CA LEU A 31 -0.59 -12.94 16.04
C LEU A 31 -1.69 -12.67 17.08
N GLN A 32 -2.58 -13.62 17.36
CA GLN A 32 -3.62 -13.46 18.41
C GLN A 32 -3.02 -13.25 19.80
N ASN A 33 -1.80 -13.72 20.03
CA ASN A 33 -1.10 -13.57 21.29
C ASN A 33 -0.25 -12.29 21.38
N LEU A 34 -0.22 -11.47 20.32
CA LEU A 34 0.49 -10.20 20.34
C LEU A 34 -0.13 -9.28 21.40
N GLN A 35 0.71 -8.74 22.28
CA GLN A 35 0.31 -7.77 23.31
C GLN A 35 0.91 -6.41 22.93
N PRO A 36 0.13 -5.50 22.34
CA PRO A 36 0.58 -4.16 22.03
C PRO A 36 0.94 -3.41 23.31
N ARG A 37 2.04 -2.66 23.27
CA ARG A 37 2.45 -1.76 24.34
C ARG A 37 1.83 -0.39 24.13
N THR A 38 1.76 0.40 25.20
CA THR A 38 1.22 1.77 25.14
C THR A 38 2.11 2.74 24.38
N ASP A 39 3.39 2.41 24.20
CA ASP A 39 4.38 3.16 23.43
C ASP A 39 4.54 2.63 21.99
N ASP A 40 3.74 1.63 21.59
CA ASP A 40 3.77 1.10 20.23
C ASP A 40 3.14 2.08 19.23
N LEU A 41 3.65 1.99 18.01
CA LEU A 41 3.28 2.84 16.91
C LEU A 41 2.95 1.91 15.72
N LEU A 42 1.68 1.85 15.28
CA LEU A 42 1.18 0.96 14.22
C LEU A 42 1.10 1.60 12.82
N ILE A 43 1.80 1.03 11.84
CA ILE A 43 1.70 1.43 10.43
C ILE A 43 0.57 0.66 9.77
N SER A 44 -0.48 1.36 9.33
CA SER A 44 -1.57 0.74 8.59
C SER A 44 -1.78 1.39 7.24
N THR A 45 -1.78 0.60 6.17
CA THR A 45 -2.12 1.07 4.84
C THR A 45 -2.76 -0.05 4.04
N TYR A 46 -3.68 0.31 3.13
CA TYR A 46 -4.00 -0.61 2.05
C TYR A 46 -2.76 -0.78 1.15
N PRO A 47 -2.44 -2.01 0.68
CA PRO A 47 -1.25 -2.24 -0.14
C PRO A 47 -1.09 -1.22 -1.26
N LYS A 48 0.16 -0.75 -1.43
CA LYS A 48 0.58 0.20 -2.48
C LYS A 48 0.14 1.66 -2.27
N SER A 49 -0.30 2.01 -1.06
CA SER A 49 -0.63 3.39 -0.68
C SER A 49 0.56 4.18 -0.10
N GLY A 50 1.72 3.56 0.13
CA GLY A 50 2.92 4.26 0.62
C GLY A 50 3.46 3.79 1.97
N THR A 51 3.43 2.49 2.25
CA THR A 51 3.77 1.87 3.55
C THR A 51 5.23 2.10 3.96
N THR A 52 5.53 3.08 4.80
CA THR A 52 6.84 3.17 5.48
C THR A 52 6.80 3.80 6.91
N TRP A 53 5.67 4.36 7.39
CA TRP A 53 5.62 5.07 8.70
C TRP A 53 4.25 4.98 9.38
N VAL A 54 4.16 5.23 10.69
CA VAL A 54 2.92 5.06 11.46
C VAL A 54 2.01 6.24 11.25
N VAL A 55 1.15 6.01 10.28
CA VAL A 55 0.31 6.95 9.62
C VAL A 55 -0.64 6.07 8.82
N TYR A 56 -1.95 6.31 8.91
CA TYR A 56 -2.82 5.74 7.89
C TYR A 56 -2.61 6.51 6.59
N VAL A 57 -2.12 5.84 5.55
CA VAL A 57 -1.95 6.47 4.24
C VAL A 57 -3.00 5.96 3.27
N ALA A 58 -3.90 6.85 2.88
CA ALA A 58 -4.79 6.64 1.75
C ALA A 58 -4.10 7.08 0.44
N ARG A 59 -4.45 6.41 -0.66
CA ARG A 59 -4.06 6.79 -2.02
C ARG A 59 -5.24 6.55 -2.94
N ASN A 60 -5.42 7.39 -3.94
CA ASN A 60 -6.50 7.26 -4.90
C ASN A 60 -6.57 5.84 -5.51
N ALA A 61 -7.77 5.26 -5.50
CA ALA A 61 -8.04 3.88 -5.90
C ALA A 61 -7.50 3.53 -7.30
N LYS A 62 -7.55 4.47 -8.25
CA LYS A 62 -7.07 4.27 -9.63
C LYS A 62 -5.59 3.92 -9.66
N ASP A 63 -4.81 4.68 -8.91
CA ASP A 63 -3.37 4.51 -8.81
C ASP A 63 -3.01 3.25 -8.01
N VAL A 64 -3.78 2.96 -6.95
CA VAL A 64 -3.64 1.74 -6.15
C VAL A 64 -3.87 0.51 -7.02
N ALA A 65 -4.93 0.45 -7.83
CA ALA A 65 -5.23 -0.67 -8.70
C ALA A 65 -4.09 -0.93 -9.71
N VAL A 66 -3.59 0.12 -10.37
CA VAL A 66 -2.47 -0.02 -11.32
C VAL A 66 -1.20 -0.50 -10.61
N SER A 67 -0.89 0.06 -9.44
CA SER A 67 0.29 -0.33 -8.65
C SER A 67 0.19 -1.77 -8.14
N ALA A 68 -1.01 -2.19 -7.71
CA ALA A 68 -1.30 -3.53 -7.24
C ALA A 68 -1.15 -4.57 -8.35
N TYR A 69 -1.65 -4.29 -9.56
CA TYR A 69 -1.49 -5.20 -10.70
C TYR A 69 -0.01 -5.52 -11.01
N HIS A 70 0.83 -4.48 -11.06
CA HIS A 70 2.27 -4.68 -11.25
C HIS A 70 2.93 -5.39 -10.06
N PHE A 71 2.44 -5.13 -8.85
CA PHE A 71 2.92 -5.81 -7.64
C PHE A 71 2.60 -7.30 -7.65
N TYR A 72 1.38 -7.70 -8.05
CA TYR A 72 1.00 -9.10 -8.21
C TYR A 72 1.87 -9.83 -9.23
N ARG A 73 2.17 -9.17 -10.36
CA ARG A 73 3.04 -9.75 -11.39
C ARG A 73 4.45 -9.99 -10.86
N MET A 74 4.99 -9.07 -10.06
CA MET A 74 6.34 -9.16 -9.50
C MET A 74 6.46 -10.11 -8.29
N LEU A 75 5.51 -10.05 -7.36
CA LEU A 75 5.56 -10.78 -6.09
C LEU A 75 4.89 -12.16 -6.23
N LYS A 76 5.71 -13.21 -6.24
CA LYS A 76 5.28 -14.58 -6.59
C LYS A 76 4.34 -15.25 -5.57
N VAL A 77 4.27 -14.74 -4.35
CA VAL A 77 3.31 -15.24 -3.34
C VAL A 77 1.86 -14.85 -3.62
N HIS A 78 1.62 -13.91 -4.53
CA HIS A 78 0.28 -13.57 -4.98
C HIS A 78 -0.20 -14.56 -6.05
N PRO A 79 -1.52 -14.86 -6.11
CA PRO A 79 -2.11 -15.56 -7.24
C PRO A 79 -1.80 -14.85 -8.56
N ASP A 80 -1.95 -15.58 -9.67
CA ASP A 80 -1.80 -14.97 -10.99
C ASP A 80 -2.82 -13.83 -11.17
N PRO A 81 -2.36 -12.58 -11.43
CA PRO A 81 -3.26 -11.46 -11.66
C PRO A 81 -4.07 -11.59 -12.96
N GLY A 82 -3.66 -12.43 -13.92
CA GLY A 82 -4.28 -12.52 -15.23
C GLY A 82 -4.09 -11.24 -16.05
N THR A 83 -5.07 -10.91 -16.90
CA THR A 83 -5.06 -9.65 -17.67
C THR A 83 -5.41 -8.45 -16.79
N TRP A 84 -5.02 -7.25 -17.21
CA TRP A 84 -5.40 -6.01 -16.51
C TRP A 84 -6.91 -5.88 -16.33
N ASP A 85 -7.70 -6.25 -17.35
CA ASP A 85 -9.15 -6.08 -17.30
C ASP A 85 -9.79 -7.05 -16.29
N SER A 86 -9.33 -8.31 -16.27
CA SER A 86 -9.74 -9.28 -15.25
C SER A 86 -9.30 -8.86 -13.85
N PHE A 87 -8.07 -8.36 -13.70
CA PHE A 87 -7.57 -7.87 -12.42
C PHE A 87 -8.38 -6.68 -11.91
N LEU A 88 -8.74 -5.73 -12.78
CA LEU A 88 -9.54 -4.57 -12.40
C LEU A 88 -10.93 -4.99 -11.93
N ASP A 89 -11.54 -5.98 -12.58
CA ASP A 89 -12.83 -6.54 -12.16
C ASP A 89 -12.72 -7.18 -10.77
N LYS A 90 -11.69 -8.00 -10.53
CA LYS A 90 -11.39 -8.58 -9.19
C LYS A 90 -11.14 -7.50 -8.13
N PHE A 91 -10.41 -6.44 -8.47
CA PHE A 91 -10.13 -5.33 -7.56
C PHE A 91 -11.41 -4.61 -7.15
N MET A 92 -12.31 -4.33 -8.09
CA MET A 92 -13.61 -3.71 -7.79
C MET A 92 -14.51 -4.64 -6.96
N ALA A 93 -14.43 -5.94 -7.20
CA ALA A 93 -15.14 -6.97 -6.43
C ALA A 93 -14.49 -7.32 -5.07
N GLY A 94 -13.36 -6.70 -4.71
CA GLY A 94 -12.65 -7.00 -3.46
C GLY A 94 -12.02 -8.41 -3.42
N GLU A 95 -11.89 -9.08 -4.57
CA GLU A 95 -11.33 -10.43 -4.70
C GLU A 95 -9.79 -10.40 -4.87
N VAL A 96 -9.16 -9.39 -4.31
CA VAL A 96 -7.70 -9.22 -4.26
C VAL A 96 -7.27 -9.29 -2.80
N SER A 97 -6.04 -9.75 -2.55
CA SER A 97 -5.38 -9.73 -1.23
C SER A 97 -5.66 -8.44 -0.48
N TYR A 98 -6.11 -8.58 0.77
CA TYR A 98 -6.59 -7.54 1.70
C TYR A 98 -8.00 -6.97 1.41
N GLY A 99 -8.70 -7.48 0.39
CA GLY A 99 -10.11 -7.24 0.18
C GLY A 99 -10.45 -5.91 -0.49
N PHE A 100 -11.58 -5.33 -0.08
CA PHE A 100 -12.11 -4.09 -0.66
C PHE A 100 -11.30 -2.85 -0.24
N TRP A 101 -10.70 -2.18 -1.21
CA TRP A 101 -10.02 -0.89 -1.00
C TRP A 101 -10.94 0.16 -0.35
N HIS A 102 -12.18 0.31 -0.83
CA HIS A 102 -13.10 1.35 -0.36
C HIS A 102 -13.48 1.14 1.11
N LYS A 103 -13.75 -0.11 1.49
CA LYS A 103 -14.03 -0.50 2.87
C LYS A 103 -12.83 -0.20 3.78
N HIS A 104 -11.62 -0.57 3.35
CA HIS A 104 -10.40 -0.31 4.11
C HIS A 104 -10.17 1.20 4.36
N VAL A 105 -10.37 2.05 3.35
CA VAL A 105 -10.19 3.51 3.46
C VAL A 105 -11.25 4.15 4.35
N GLN A 106 -12.51 3.71 4.25
CA GLN A 106 -13.63 4.20 5.06
C GLN A 106 -13.50 3.80 6.53
N GLU A 107 -13.28 2.52 6.82
CA GLU A 107 -13.21 2.03 8.20
C GLU A 107 -12.08 2.70 8.98
N TRP A 108 -10.92 2.93 8.36
CA TRP A 108 -9.81 3.66 8.98
C TRP A 108 -10.10 5.16 9.15
N TRP A 109 -10.90 5.74 8.26
CA TRP A 109 -11.34 7.14 8.41
C TRP A 109 -12.29 7.28 9.59
N GLU A 110 -13.29 6.39 9.71
CA GLU A 110 -14.20 6.35 10.85
C GLU A 110 -13.46 6.07 12.17
N LEU A 111 -12.47 5.18 12.15
CA LEU A 111 -11.62 4.90 13.32
C LEU A 111 -10.86 6.15 13.79
N SER A 112 -10.42 7.01 12.86
CA SER A 112 -9.72 8.26 13.21
C SER A 112 -10.58 9.25 13.98
N CYS A 113 -11.92 9.11 13.94
CA CYS A 113 -12.83 9.93 14.74
C CYS A 113 -12.89 9.50 16.21
N THR A 114 -12.44 8.28 16.54
CA THR A 114 -12.55 7.69 17.88
C THR A 114 -11.20 7.32 18.48
N HIS A 115 -10.15 7.23 17.67
CA HIS A 115 -8.81 6.82 18.07
C HIS A 115 -7.76 7.85 17.59
N PRO A 116 -6.60 7.96 18.25
CA PRO A 116 -5.52 8.82 17.81
C PRO A 116 -4.89 8.26 16.53
N VAL A 117 -5.42 8.67 15.37
CA VAL A 117 -4.94 8.23 14.05
C VAL A 117 -4.56 9.45 13.23
N LEU A 118 -3.30 9.53 12.80
CA LEU A 118 -2.89 10.48 11.76
C LEU A 118 -3.25 9.92 10.39
N TYR A 119 -4.27 10.51 9.76
CA TYR A 119 -4.73 10.15 8.42
C TYR A 119 -4.07 11.05 7.37
N LEU A 120 -3.21 10.49 6.51
CA LEU A 120 -2.54 11.21 5.43
C LEU A 120 -2.98 10.69 4.05
N PHE A 121 -2.82 11.56 3.06
CA PHE A 121 -2.99 11.22 1.66
C PHE A 121 -1.64 11.15 0.97
N TYR A 122 -1.44 10.11 0.17
CA TYR A 122 -0.23 9.94 -0.63
C TYR A 122 -0.01 11.15 -1.56
N GLU A 123 -1.08 11.68 -2.12
CA GLU A 123 -1.09 12.84 -2.99
C GLU A 123 -0.58 14.11 -2.26
N ASP A 124 -0.96 14.30 -0.99
CA ASP A 124 -0.47 15.41 -0.18
C ASP A 124 1.02 15.27 0.14
N MET A 125 1.49 14.03 0.34
CA MET A 125 2.92 13.74 0.53
C MET A 125 3.75 14.02 -0.74
N LEU A 126 3.13 13.90 -1.91
CA LEU A 126 3.77 14.26 -3.17
C LEU A 126 3.78 15.77 -3.40
N GLU A 127 2.68 16.45 -3.07
CA GLU A 127 2.53 17.89 -3.23
C GLU A 127 3.48 18.66 -2.32
N ASN A 128 3.50 18.32 -1.03
CA ASN A 128 4.35 18.99 -0.06
C ASN A 128 4.88 17.99 1.00
N PRO A 129 5.96 17.25 0.69
CA PRO A 129 6.51 16.26 1.59
C PRO A 129 6.88 16.83 2.97
N LYS A 130 7.41 18.05 3.01
CA LYS A 130 7.86 18.70 4.25
C LYS A 130 6.68 19.02 5.18
N ARG A 131 5.55 19.47 4.63
CA ARG A 131 4.29 19.70 5.37
C ARG A 131 3.79 18.40 5.98
N GLU A 132 3.73 17.32 5.21
CA GLU A 132 3.25 16.03 5.71
C GLU A 132 4.20 15.42 6.75
N ILE A 133 5.52 15.53 6.55
CA ILE A 133 6.51 15.10 7.55
C ILE A 133 6.35 15.89 8.85
N ARG A 134 6.06 17.19 8.81
CA ARG A 134 5.78 17.97 10.03
C ARG A 134 4.57 17.45 10.79
N LYS A 135 3.46 17.12 10.10
CA LYS A 135 2.30 16.51 10.74
C LYS A 135 2.65 15.20 11.46
N ILE A 136 3.52 14.37 10.87
CA ILE A 136 4.01 13.12 11.48
C ILE A 136 4.83 13.43 12.74
N VAL A 137 5.76 14.36 12.65
CA VAL A 137 6.64 14.77 13.75
C VAL A 137 5.84 15.33 14.92
N GLU A 138 4.82 16.14 14.64
CA GLU A 138 3.86 16.67 15.63
C GLU A 138 3.02 15.55 16.25
N PHE A 139 2.47 14.65 15.44
CA PHE A 139 1.65 13.53 15.92
C PHE A 139 2.42 12.56 16.83
N VAL A 140 3.68 12.28 16.51
CA VAL A 140 4.56 11.44 17.35
C VAL A 140 5.08 12.21 18.57
N GLY A 141 4.85 13.53 18.66
CA GLY A 141 5.24 14.36 19.79
C GLY A 141 6.77 14.54 19.91
N ARG A 142 7.50 14.51 18.78
CA ARG A 142 8.97 14.60 18.75
C ARG A 142 9.42 15.77 17.88
N PRO A 143 9.48 17.00 18.39
CA PRO A 143 9.91 18.15 17.59
C PRO A 143 11.33 17.95 17.07
N LEU A 144 11.57 18.33 15.81
CA LEU A 144 12.87 18.21 15.15
C LEU A 144 13.34 19.57 14.63
N PRO A 145 14.66 19.84 14.62
CA PRO A 145 15.22 21.02 13.98
C PRO A 145 14.90 21.05 12.47
N GLU A 146 14.75 22.25 11.92
CA GLU A 146 14.40 22.46 10.52
C GLU A 146 15.38 21.77 9.54
N GLU A 147 16.68 21.82 9.84
CA GLU A 147 17.72 21.13 9.08
C GLU A 147 17.51 19.61 9.05
N THR A 148 17.05 19.03 10.16
CA THR A 148 16.76 17.60 10.24
C THR A 148 15.53 17.25 9.40
N LEU A 149 14.49 18.10 9.43
CA LEU A 149 13.31 17.93 8.57
C LEU A 149 13.70 17.98 7.08
N ASP A 150 14.55 18.92 6.68
CA ASP A 150 15.06 19.01 5.31
C ASP A 150 15.88 17.79 4.91
N SER A 151 16.69 17.27 5.83
CA SER A 151 17.41 16.01 5.62
C SER A 151 16.47 14.84 5.44
N ILE A 152 15.39 14.73 6.23
CA ILE A 152 14.38 13.67 6.08
C ILE A 152 13.73 13.78 4.71
N VAL A 153 13.20 14.96 4.33
CA VAL A 153 12.58 15.21 3.01
C VAL A 153 13.50 14.77 1.87
N ARG A 154 14.78 15.11 1.95
CA ARG A 154 15.76 14.73 0.93
C ARG A 154 15.92 13.23 0.83
N HIS A 155 16.10 12.53 1.95
CA HIS A 155 16.39 11.09 1.97
C HIS A 155 15.15 10.21 1.73
N THR A 156 13.95 10.69 2.05
CA THR A 156 12.67 10.01 1.77
C THR A 156 12.12 10.33 0.38
N SER A 157 12.81 11.16 -0.41
CA SER A 157 12.43 11.38 -1.80
C SER A 157 12.47 10.08 -2.61
N PHE A 158 11.53 9.92 -3.55
CA PHE A 158 11.44 8.73 -4.41
C PHE A 158 12.78 8.38 -5.07
N ARG A 159 13.52 9.38 -5.56
CA ARG A 159 14.82 9.18 -6.20
C ARG A 159 15.84 8.55 -5.24
N LYS A 160 15.89 9.02 -3.98
CA LYS A 160 16.79 8.48 -2.97
C LYS A 160 16.37 7.09 -2.51
N MET A 161 15.08 6.89 -2.23
CA MET A 161 14.56 5.59 -1.82
C MET A 161 14.72 4.52 -2.92
N LYS A 162 14.58 4.89 -4.20
CA LYS A 162 14.76 3.96 -5.32
C LYS A 162 16.17 3.41 -5.43
N THR A 163 17.19 4.21 -5.10
CA THR A 163 18.60 3.80 -5.14
C THR A 163 19.09 3.18 -3.83
N ASN A 164 18.32 3.27 -2.75
CA ASN A 164 18.73 2.75 -1.45
C ASN A 164 18.30 1.28 -1.28
N PRO A 165 19.27 0.33 -1.16
CA PRO A 165 18.97 -1.11 -1.03
C PRO A 165 18.17 -1.44 0.24
N MET A 166 18.22 -0.60 1.27
CA MET A 166 17.44 -0.77 2.49
C MET A 166 15.96 -0.43 2.33
N THR A 167 15.56 0.19 1.21
CA THR A 167 14.17 0.63 0.98
C THR A 167 13.58 0.18 -0.35
N ASN A 168 14.41 -0.13 -1.35
CA ASN A 168 13.94 -0.50 -2.70
C ASN A 168 13.66 -2.00 -2.87
N TYR A 169 13.83 -2.78 -1.81
CA TYR A 169 13.66 -4.23 -1.74
C TYR A 169 14.67 -5.07 -2.53
N SER A 170 15.72 -4.51 -3.14
CA SER A 170 16.66 -5.26 -4.00
C SER A 170 17.41 -6.40 -3.31
N ASN A 171 17.43 -6.42 -1.97
CA ASN A 171 18.08 -7.47 -1.19
C ASN A 171 17.19 -8.72 -1.00
N LEU A 172 15.92 -8.70 -1.42
CA LEU A 172 15.07 -9.89 -1.36
C LEU A 172 15.36 -10.85 -2.53
N PRO A 173 15.35 -12.17 -2.31
CA PRO A 173 15.60 -13.15 -3.37
C PRO A 173 14.59 -13.05 -4.53
N GLU A 174 15.04 -13.38 -5.75
CA GLU A 174 14.20 -13.39 -6.96
C GLU A 174 13.10 -14.46 -6.95
N THR A 175 13.21 -15.43 -6.03
CA THR A 175 12.14 -16.38 -5.73
C THR A 175 10.93 -15.71 -5.07
N PHE A 176 11.12 -14.55 -4.41
CA PHE A 176 10.05 -13.76 -3.85
C PHE A 176 9.64 -12.60 -4.76
N LEU A 177 10.60 -11.78 -5.21
CA LEU A 177 10.36 -10.60 -6.04
C LEU A 177 11.09 -10.69 -7.38
N ASP A 178 10.35 -10.82 -8.47
CA ASP A 178 10.91 -10.82 -9.82
C ASP A 178 11.13 -9.40 -10.36
N TYR A 179 12.33 -8.87 -10.19
CA TYR A 179 12.70 -7.53 -10.64
C TYR A 179 12.74 -7.36 -12.17
N SER A 180 12.81 -8.46 -12.93
CA SER A 180 12.77 -8.41 -14.40
C SER A 180 11.36 -8.04 -14.91
N THR A 181 10.32 -8.42 -14.16
CA THR A 181 8.93 -8.11 -14.48
C THR A 181 8.55 -6.67 -14.13
N SER A 182 8.98 -6.19 -12.96
CA SER A 182 8.78 -4.81 -12.51
C SER A 182 9.77 -4.51 -11.38
N SER A 183 10.14 -3.24 -11.20
CA SER A 183 10.78 -2.81 -9.96
C SER A 183 9.76 -2.49 -8.87
N PHE A 184 10.10 -2.70 -7.59
CA PHE A 184 9.26 -2.30 -6.46
C PHE A 184 9.05 -0.78 -6.44
N MET A 185 10.15 -0.02 -6.53
CA MET A 185 10.16 1.43 -6.73
C MET A 185 9.93 1.76 -8.22
N ARG A 186 8.73 1.41 -8.71
CA ARG A 186 8.36 1.38 -10.13
C ARG A 186 8.41 2.75 -10.81
N LYS A 187 7.50 3.65 -10.43
CA LYS A 187 7.36 5.02 -10.96
C LYS A 187 7.03 5.94 -9.79
N GLY A 188 7.80 7.03 -9.67
CA GLY A 188 7.52 8.12 -8.73
C GLY A 188 6.32 8.96 -9.17
N PRO A 189 6.02 10.09 -8.50
CA PRO A 189 4.89 10.94 -8.83
C PRO A 189 4.84 11.30 -10.31
N ARG A 190 3.69 11.03 -10.93
CA ARG A 190 3.18 11.71 -12.12
C ARG A 190 1.75 12.14 -11.81
N PRO A 191 1.21 13.17 -12.49
CA PRO A 191 -0.23 13.44 -12.43
C PRO A 191 -1.02 12.16 -12.76
N PRO A 192 -2.22 11.98 -12.18
CA PRO A 192 -3.03 10.77 -12.33
C PRO A 192 -3.32 10.53 -13.81
N SER A 193 -2.53 9.62 -14.39
CA SER A 193 -2.68 9.21 -15.77
C SER A 193 -3.00 7.73 -15.75
N PHE A 194 -4.30 7.44 -15.76
CA PHE A 194 -4.75 6.29 -16.53
C PHE A 194 -4.04 6.34 -17.89
N PRO A 195 -3.51 5.23 -18.41
CA PRO A 195 -2.93 5.23 -19.75
C PRO A 195 -3.95 5.86 -20.72
N PRO A 196 -3.53 6.84 -21.55
CA PRO A 196 -4.43 7.67 -22.36
C PRO A 196 -5.33 6.85 -23.32
N HIS A 197 -5.01 5.57 -23.52
CA HIS A 197 -5.74 4.65 -24.38
C HIS A 197 -6.89 3.88 -23.70
N ARG A 198 -7.30 4.18 -22.45
CA ARG A 198 -8.32 3.38 -21.72
C ARG A 198 -9.44 4.18 -21.02
N PRO A 199 -10.19 5.05 -21.73
CA PRO A 199 -11.28 5.85 -21.15
C PRO A 199 -12.44 5.02 -20.55
N ARG A 200 -12.71 3.82 -21.08
CA ARG A 200 -13.79 2.93 -20.60
C ARG A 200 -13.61 2.45 -19.16
N HIS A 201 -12.37 2.39 -18.67
CA HIS A 201 -12.05 1.88 -17.33
C HIS A 201 -12.14 2.97 -16.26
N ARG A 202 -11.86 4.23 -16.63
CA ARG A 202 -11.96 5.40 -15.73
C ARG A 202 -13.39 5.56 -15.21
N GLY A 203 -14.37 5.57 -16.13
CA GLY A 203 -15.78 5.74 -15.76
C GLY A 203 -16.41 4.54 -15.06
N ARG A 204 -15.80 3.34 -15.11
CA ARG A 204 -16.27 2.16 -14.35
C ARG A 204 -15.89 2.27 -12.87
N LEU A 205 -14.65 2.69 -12.58
CA LEU A 205 -14.19 2.82 -11.20
C LEU A 205 -14.91 3.98 -10.49
N GLU A 206 -15.08 5.13 -11.16
CA GLU A 206 -15.77 6.31 -10.60
C GLU A 206 -17.23 6.03 -10.21
N LYS A 207 -17.94 5.17 -10.94
CA LYS A 207 -19.32 4.76 -10.61
C LYS A 207 -19.41 3.79 -9.43
N HIS A 208 -18.31 3.11 -9.09
CA HIS A 208 -18.26 2.13 -8.00
C HIS A 208 -17.77 2.75 -6.68
N LEU A 209 -17.15 3.92 -6.76
CA LEU A 209 -16.55 4.64 -5.64
C LEU A 209 -17.49 5.79 -5.21
N HIS A 210 -18.48 5.49 -4.36
CA HIS A 210 -19.44 6.47 -3.85
C HIS A 210 -19.41 6.66 -2.33
N CYS A 211 -18.44 6.07 -1.62
CA CYS A 211 -18.28 6.27 -0.18
C CYS A 211 -16.79 6.38 0.16
N GLY A 212 -16.41 7.40 0.93
CA GLY A 212 -15.03 7.70 1.34
C GLY A 212 -14.75 9.21 1.29
N PRO A 213 -13.67 9.71 1.94
CA PRO A 213 -13.29 11.12 1.83
C PRO A 213 -13.02 11.48 0.36
N GLU A 214 -13.57 12.60 -0.14
CA GLU A 214 -13.59 12.96 -1.57
C GLU A 214 -12.21 12.89 -2.25
N ARG A 215 -11.12 13.14 -1.51
CA ARG A 215 -9.74 13.07 -2.04
C ARG A 215 -9.23 11.65 -2.30
N ALA A 216 -9.81 10.62 -1.69
CA ALA A 216 -9.41 9.23 -1.91
C ALA A 216 -10.08 8.60 -3.14
N LEU A 217 -11.15 9.20 -3.68
CA LEU A 217 -12.01 8.64 -4.75
C LEU A 217 -11.49 8.94 -6.18
#